data_AF-A0A9E3UIC2-F1
#
_entry.id   AF-A0A9E3UIC2-F1
#
_cell.length_a   1.000
_cell.length_b   1.000
_cell.length_c   1.000
_cell.angle_alpha   90.00
_cell.angle_beta   90.00
_cell.angle_gamma   90.00
#
_symmetry.space_group_name_H-M   'P 1'
#
loop_
_entity.id
_entity.type
_entity.pdbx_description
1 polymer ?
#
loop_
_entity_poly.entity_id
_entity_poly.type
_entity_poly.pdbx_seq_one_letter_code
_entity_poly.pdbx_strand_id
1 'polypeptide(L)'
;MARRGPKPEPASVKLAKGNSGRRPIGADPVIIDDSGANVAPPAWLKGDALATWQRTAPRVAAMKLLGPLDAEPFARYCQNFARWVKMQRILDKDGEFYESESQHGKLKRIEPAFAIADRLEKHLASAEDRFGLNPAERQRIFAARAATGAPGDLFDRPTSPQKPADQADGEPAPKSKSAIGYLQ
;
A
#
# COMPACT_ATOMS: atom_id res chain seq x y z
N MET A 1 -8.41 0.18 24.07
CA MET A 1 -7.97 -1.14 24.59
C MET A 1 -7.47 -1.98 23.43
N ALA A 2 -6.16 -2.18 23.29
CA ALA A 2 -5.59 -3.02 22.23
C ALA A 2 -5.92 -4.49 22.49
N ARG A 3 -6.44 -5.21 21.49
CA ARG A 3 -6.67 -6.67 21.60
C ARG A 3 -5.32 -7.36 21.80
N ARG A 4 -5.16 -8.02 22.95
CA ARG A 4 -3.94 -8.74 23.34
C ARG A 4 -3.88 -10.07 22.57
N GLY A 5 -2.87 -10.25 21.73
CA GLY A 5 -2.60 -11.50 21.01
C GLY A 5 -2.12 -11.27 19.56
N PRO A 6 -1.39 -12.24 18.96
CA PRO A 6 -1.03 -12.20 17.53
C PRO A 6 -2.28 -12.05 16.66
N LYS A 7 -2.15 -11.36 15.52
CA LYS A 7 -3.23 -11.28 14.54
C LYS A 7 -3.65 -12.70 14.13
N PRO A 8 -4.95 -13.00 14.05
CA PRO A 8 -5.41 -14.34 13.71
C PRO A 8 -4.90 -14.71 12.31
N GLU A 9 -4.20 -15.84 12.21
CA GLU A 9 -3.80 -16.41 10.92
C GLU A 9 -5.05 -16.78 10.10
N PRO A 10 -5.02 -16.59 8.77
CA PRO A 10 -6.12 -16.98 7.89
C PRO A 10 -6.34 -18.49 7.92
N ALA A 11 -7.56 -18.90 7.60
CA ALA A 11 -8.03 -20.28 7.64
C ALA A 11 -7.21 -21.21 6.75
N SER A 12 -6.82 -20.74 5.56
CA SER A 12 -5.94 -21.40 4.60
C SER A 12 -4.59 -21.78 5.22
N VAL A 13 -3.98 -20.86 5.96
CA VAL A 13 -2.70 -21.10 6.65
C VAL A 13 -2.86 -22.10 7.79
N LYS A 14 -3.98 -22.04 8.54
CA LYS A 14 -4.28 -23.02 9.60
C LYS A 14 -4.57 -24.42 9.06
N LEU A 15 -5.20 -24.51 7.89
CA LEU A 15 -5.47 -25.76 7.19
C LEU A 15 -4.15 -26.40 6.73
N ALA A 16 -3.27 -25.62 6.10
CA ALA A 16 -1.96 -26.07 5.64
C ALA A 16 -1.03 -26.51 6.79
N LYS A 17 -1.13 -25.86 7.95
CA LYS A 17 -0.37 -26.20 9.17
C LYS A 17 -0.99 -27.34 10.00
N GLY A 18 -2.04 -27.98 9.50
CA GLY A 18 -2.63 -29.19 10.09
C GLY A 18 -3.48 -28.96 11.35
N ASN A 19 -4.08 -27.78 11.51
CA ASN A 19 -5.00 -27.46 12.61
C ASN A 19 -4.54 -27.93 14.02
N SER A 20 -3.31 -27.58 14.41
CA SER A 20 -2.72 -27.96 15.71
C SER A 20 -3.61 -27.63 16.92
N GLY A 21 -4.48 -26.63 16.83
CA GLY A 21 -5.40 -26.23 17.89
C GLY A 21 -6.73 -26.98 17.96
N ARG A 22 -7.03 -27.92 17.03
CA ARG A 22 -8.29 -28.70 16.93
C ARG A 22 -9.60 -27.90 16.97
N ARG A 23 -9.55 -26.57 16.86
CA ARG A 23 -10.75 -25.72 16.78
C ARG A 23 -11.30 -25.77 15.35
N PRO A 24 -12.62 -25.60 15.16
CA PRO A 24 -13.20 -25.49 13.82
C PRO A 24 -12.52 -24.32 13.09
N ILE A 25 -11.96 -24.60 11.92
CA ILE A 25 -11.41 -23.58 11.03
C ILE A 25 -12.61 -23.00 10.26
N GLY A 26 -12.97 -21.74 10.54
CA GLY A 26 -13.94 -21.01 9.73
C GLY A 26 -13.40 -20.83 8.31
N ALA A 27 -14.25 -20.86 7.28
CA ALA A 27 -13.82 -20.63 5.91
C ALA A 27 -13.16 -19.25 5.77
N ASP A 28 -12.06 -19.17 5.00
CA ASP A 28 -11.54 -17.87 4.60
C ASP A 28 -12.59 -17.14 3.77
N PRO A 29 -12.71 -15.81 3.92
CA PRO A 29 -13.54 -15.04 3.02
C PRO A 29 -13.08 -15.31 1.58
N VAL A 30 -14.03 -15.63 0.69
CA VAL A 30 -13.76 -15.71 -0.74
C VAL A 30 -13.33 -14.32 -1.19
N ILE A 31 -12.03 -14.14 -1.41
CA ILE A 31 -11.51 -12.91 -2.00
C ILE A 31 -11.81 -13.03 -3.48
N ILE A 32 -12.90 -12.40 -3.93
CA ILE A 32 -13.15 -12.19 -5.35
C ILE A 32 -12.12 -11.15 -5.79
N ASP A 33 -11.14 -11.56 -6.60
CA ASP A 33 -10.18 -10.62 -7.19
C ASP A 33 -10.83 -9.87 -8.36
N ASP A 34 -11.60 -8.83 -8.03
CA ASP A 34 -12.15 -7.88 -8.99
C ASP A 34 -11.21 -6.68 -9.23
N SER A 35 -9.95 -6.78 -8.79
CA SER A 35 -8.93 -5.76 -8.98
C SER A 35 -8.65 -5.52 -10.46
N GLY A 36 -8.99 -4.33 -10.96
CA GLY A 36 -8.81 -3.97 -12.38
C GLY A 36 -10.07 -4.09 -13.24
N ALA A 37 -11.22 -4.47 -12.65
CA ALA A 37 -12.51 -4.21 -13.28
C ALA A 37 -12.70 -2.69 -13.49
N ASN A 38 -13.41 -2.29 -14.55
CA ASN A 38 -13.68 -0.88 -14.82
C ASN A 38 -14.60 -0.30 -13.73
N VAL A 39 -14.01 0.35 -12.72
CA VAL A 39 -14.76 0.89 -11.57
C VAL A 39 -15.47 2.17 -11.99
N ALA A 40 -16.81 2.11 -12.02
CA ALA A 40 -17.64 3.26 -12.34
C ALA A 40 -17.70 4.25 -11.16
N PRO A 41 -17.71 5.57 -11.43
CA PRO A 41 -17.93 6.57 -10.39
C PRO A 41 -19.34 6.43 -9.79
N PRO A 42 -19.52 6.65 -8.47
CA PRO A 42 -20.83 6.73 -7.86
C PRO A 42 -21.68 7.86 -8.45
N ALA A 43 -23.01 7.65 -8.54
CA ALA A 43 -23.94 8.56 -9.19
C ALA A 43 -23.99 9.99 -8.56
N TRP A 44 -23.58 10.12 -7.30
CA TRP A 44 -23.55 11.39 -6.59
C TRP A 44 -22.29 12.23 -6.90
N LEU A 45 -21.25 11.65 -7.51
CA LEU A 45 -20.00 12.33 -7.80
C LEU A 45 -20.14 13.23 -9.05
N LYS A 46 -19.91 14.53 -8.89
CA LYS A 46 -20.15 15.54 -9.94
C LYS A 46 -19.06 16.62 -9.96
N GLY A 47 -19.01 17.39 -11.06
CA GLY A 47 -18.13 18.56 -11.20
C GLY A 47 -16.63 18.24 -11.14
N ASP A 48 -15.84 19.11 -10.51
CA ASP A 48 -14.38 18.98 -10.36
C ASP A 48 -13.95 17.64 -9.72
N ALA A 49 -14.79 17.09 -8.85
CA ALA A 49 -14.55 15.79 -8.22
C ALA A 49 -14.66 14.65 -9.24
N LEU A 50 -15.65 14.70 -10.13
CA LEU A 50 -15.81 13.71 -11.21
C LEU A 50 -14.67 13.82 -12.23
N ALA A 51 -14.23 15.03 -12.55
CA ALA A 51 -13.07 15.23 -13.42
C ALA A 51 -11.80 14.62 -12.81
N THR A 52 -11.64 14.75 -11.49
CA THR A 52 -10.53 14.11 -10.76
C THR A 52 -10.62 12.59 -10.86
N TRP A 53 -11.81 12.01 -10.63
CA TRP A 53 -12.03 10.57 -10.79
C TRP A 53 -11.66 10.08 -12.18
N GLN A 54 -12.20 10.71 -13.23
CA GLN A 54 -11.95 10.33 -14.62
C GLN A 54 -10.46 10.36 -14.97
N ARG A 55 -9.69 11.25 -14.34
CA ARG A 55 -8.23 11.34 -14.54
C ARG A 55 -7.45 10.28 -13.77
N THR A 56 -7.81 10.01 -12.52
CA THR A 56 -6.98 9.21 -11.60
C THR A 56 -7.45 7.76 -11.48
N ALA A 57 -8.76 7.51 -11.41
CA ALA A 57 -9.32 6.16 -11.22
C ALA A 57 -8.82 5.15 -12.26
N PRO A 58 -8.77 5.46 -13.58
CA PRO A 58 -8.28 4.50 -14.58
C PRO A 58 -6.82 4.08 -14.35
N ARG A 59 -5.97 5.00 -13.85
CA ARG A 59 -4.56 4.72 -13.57
C ARG A 59 -4.40 3.82 -12.35
N VAL A 60 -5.20 4.05 -11.31
CA VAL A 60 -5.19 3.23 -10.09
C VAL A 60 -5.78 1.84 -10.36
N ALA A 61 -6.84 1.76 -11.14
CA ALA A 61 -7.44 0.50 -11.59
C ALA A 61 -6.47 -0.32 -12.46
N ALA A 62 -5.72 0.31 -13.38
CA ALA A 62 -4.70 -0.35 -14.19
C ALA A 62 -3.59 -1.01 -13.36
N MET A 63 -3.34 -0.51 -12.14
CA MET A 63 -2.39 -1.09 -11.19
C MET A 63 -2.98 -2.17 -10.29
N LYS A 64 -4.26 -2.54 -10.50
CA LYS A 64 -5.01 -3.45 -9.62
C LYS A 64 -5.02 -2.97 -8.16
N LEU A 65 -5.15 -1.66 -7.96
CA LEU A 65 -5.22 -1.01 -6.63
C LEU A 65 -6.61 -0.42 -6.34
N LEU A 66 -7.54 -0.47 -7.31
CA LEU A 66 -8.91 0.01 -7.16
C LEU A 66 -9.86 -1.10 -7.59
N GLY A 67 -10.70 -1.56 -6.66
CA GLY A 67 -11.81 -2.46 -6.94
C GLY A 67 -13.19 -1.77 -6.78
N PRO A 68 -14.29 -2.46 -7.13
CA PRO A 68 -15.66 -2.03 -6.88
C PRO A 68 -15.95 -1.65 -5.43
N LEU A 69 -15.39 -2.38 -4.46
CA LEU A 69 -15.56 -2.07 -3.03
C LEU A 69 -14.95 -0.72 -2.64
N ASP A 70 -13.87 -0.34 -3.33
CA ASP A 70 -13.12 0.88 -3.08
C ASP A 70 -13.70 2.09 -3.82
N ALA A 71 -14.77 1.91 -4.61
CA ALA A 71 -15.36 2.97 -5.41
C ALA A 71 -15.85 4.13 -4.54
N GLU A 72 -16.61 3.85 -3.49
CA GLU A 72 -17.18 4.87 -2.61
C GLU A 72 -16.10 5.61 -1.80
N PRO A 73 -15.12 4.91 -1.17
CA PRO A 73 -13.97 5.57 -0.55
C PRO A 73 -13.15 6.44 -1.52
N PHE A 74 -12.89 5.97 -2.74
CA PHE A 74 -12.12 6.72 -3.73
C PHE A 74 -12.88 7.96 -4.24
N ALA A 75 -14.21 7.88 -4.33
CA ALA A 75 -15.05 9.01 -4.72
C ALA A 75 -14.99 10.13 -3.67
N ARG A 76 -14.95 9.77 -2.39
CA ARG A 76 -14.74 10.73 -1.28
C ARG A 76 -13.37 11.38 -1.35
N TYR A 77 -12.32 10.64 -1.72
CA TYR A 77 -11.00 11.23 -2.00
C TYR A 77 -11.09 12.28 -3.11
N CYS A 78 -11.72 11.95 -4.24
CA CYS A 78 -11.89 12.87 -5.36
C CYS A 78 -12.66 14.14 -4.96
N GLN A 79 -13.71 14.00 -4.14
CA GLN A 79 -14.48 15.12 -3.62
C GLN A 79 -13.67 16.01 -2.68
N ASN A 80 -12.89 15.42 -1.77
CA ASN A 80 -12.01 16.15 -0.86
C ASN A 80 -10.92 16.89 -1.62
N PHE A 81 -10.35 16.26 -2.67
CA PHE A 81 -9.33 16.88 -3.51
C PHE A 81 -9.89 18.10 -4.25
N ALA A 82 -11.06 17.97 -4.87
CA ALA A 82 -11.74 19.09 -5.52
C ALA A 82 -12.05 20.23 -4.53
N ARG A 83 -12.48 19.89 -3.31
CA ARG A 83 -12.70 20.88 -2.25
C ARG A 83 -11.41 21.56 -1.81
N TRP A 84 -10.32 20.83 -1.68
CA TRP A 84 -9.01 21.36 -1.32
C TRP A 84 -8.51 22.35 -2.38
N VAL A 85 -8.57 21.99 -3.67
CA VAL A 85 -8.23 22.91 -4.78
C VAL A 85 -9.07 24.19 -4.69
N LYS A 86 -10.36 24.08 -4.36
CA LYS A 86 -11.23 25.26 -4.15
C LYS A 86 -10.75 26.12 -2.99
N MET A 87 -10.30 25.54 -1.88
CA MET A 87 -9.76 26.32 -0.75
C MET A 87 -8.44 27.00 -1.12
N GLN A 88 -7.54 26.33 -1.85
CA GLN A 88 -6.29 26.93 -2.33
C GLN A 88 -6.58 28.16 -3.20
N ARG A 89 -7.55 28.08 -4.13
CA ARG A 89 -7.97 29.23 -4.95
C ARG A 89 -8.52 30.41 -4.15
N ILE A 90 -9.07 30.18 -2.95
CA ILE A 90 -9.52 31.24 -2.04
C ILE A 90 -8.31 31.87 -1.37
N LEU A 91 -7.40 31.04 -0.85
CA LEU A 91 -6.17 31.49 -0.18
C LEU A 91 -5.24 32.26 -1.12
N ASP A 92 -5.16 31.86 -2.39
CA ASP A 92 -4.40 32.58 -3.41
C ASP A 92 -4.92 34.01 -3.65
N LYS A 93 -6.21 34.27 -3.36
CA LYS A 93 -6.86 35.57 -3.53
C LYS A 93 -6.86 36.41 -2.27
N ASP A 94 -7.25 35.79 -1.16
CA ASP A 94 -7.57 36.49 0.10
C ASP A 94 -6.40 36.44 1.09
N GLY A 95 -5.41 35.56 0.86
CA GLY A 95 -4.30 35.31 1.76
C GLY A 95 -4.66 34.37 2.92
N GLU A 96 -3.66 34.02 3.72
CA GLU A 96 -3.80 33.06 4.83
C GLU A 96 -4.32 33.69 6.14
N PHE A 97 -4.38 35.02 6.18
CA PHE A 97 -4.73 35.76 7.37
C PHE A 97 -5.62 36.94 7.02
N TYR A 98 -6.59 37.22 7.89
CA TYR A 98 -7.41 38.42 7.83
C TYR A 98 -7.28 39.23 9.12
N GLU A 99 -7.46 40.55 9.01
CA GLU A 99 -7.49 41.43 10.17
C GLU A 99 -8.92 41.52 10.73
N SER A 100 -9.05 41.29 12.03
CA SER A 100 -10.31 41.51 12.76
C SER A 100 -10.12 42.65 13.77
N GLU A 101 -11.05 43.60 13.78
CA GLU A 101 -11.10 44.64 14.81
C GLU A 101 -11.86 44.11 16.03
N SER A 102 -11.24 44.19 17.20
CA SER A 102 -11.85 43.85 18.48
C SER A 102 -11.75 45.06 19.43
N GLN A 103 -12.45 45.04 20.56
CA GLN A 103 -12.43 46.14 21.55
C GLN A 103 -11.02 46.48 22.06
N HIS A 104 -10.05 45.59 21.90
CA HIS A 104 -8.66 45.75 22.34
C HIS A 104 -7.67 46.03 21.19
N GLY A 105 -8.15 46.34 19.98
CA GLY A 105 -7.32 46.67 18.82
C GLY A 105 -7.44 45.68 17.66
N LYS A 106 -6.57 45.86 16.64
CA LYS A 106 -6.51 45.01 15.44
C LYS A 106 -5.77 43.71 15.76
N LEU A 107 -6.44 42.59 15.51
CA LEU A 107 -5.90 41.24 15.71
C LEU A 107 -5.86 40.51 14.37
N LYS A 108 -4.70 39.96 14.03
CA LYS A 108 -4.52 39.09 12.86
C LYS A 108 -5.02 37.69 13.19
N ARG A 109 -6.01 37.20 12.44
CA ARG A 109 -6.61 35.87 12.60
C ARG A 109 -6.29 35.01 11.37
N ILE A 110 -6.28 33.69 11.58
CA ILE A 110 -6.09 32.71 10.50
C ILE A 110 -7.38 32.62 9.71
N GLU A 111 -7.28 32.66 8.38
CA GLU A 111 -8.41 32.50 7.48
C GLU A 111 -9.06 31.11 7.62
N PRO A 112 -10.39 31.01 7.80
CA PRO A 112 -11.08 29.71 7.86
C PRO A 112 -10.77 28.78 6.68
N ALA A 113 -10.58 29.32 5.47
CA ALA A 113 -10.20 28.51 4.31
C ALA A 113 -8.86 27.79 4.51
N PHE A 114 -7.90 28.41 5.21
CA PHE A 114 -6.60 27.82 5.53
C PHE A 114 -6.75 26.64 6.48
N ALA A 115 -7.53 26.81 7.56
CA ALA A 115 -7.79 25.73 8.51
C ALA A 115 -8.50 24.53 7.87
N ILE A 116 -9.40 24.78 6.91
CA ILE A 116 -10.07 23.71 6.14
C ILE A 116 -9.08 23.05 5.18
N ALA A 117 -8.25 23.82 4.48
CA ALA A 117 -7.24 23.31 3.56
C ALA A 117 -6.23 22.40 4.27
N ASP A 118 -5.66 22.83 5.41
CA ASP A 118 -4.72 22.04 6.21
C ASP A 118 -5.34 20.72 6.71
N ARG A 119 -6.61 20.74 7.12
CA ARG A 119 -7.30 19.50 7.51
C ARG A 119 -7.52 18.57 6.32
N LEU A 120 -7.90 19.12 5.17
CA LEU A 120 -8.08 18.33 3.94
C LEU A 120 -6.75 17.73 3.48
N GLU A 121 -5.65 18.47 3.55
CA GLU A 121 -4.30 18.00 3.20
C GLU A 121 -3.95 16.73 3.96
N LYS A 122 -4.13 16.73 5.29
CA LYS A 122 -3.86 15.56 6.14
C LYS A 122 -4.73 14.36 5.76
N HIS A 123 -6.00 14.58 5.45
CA HIS A 123 -6.89 13.51 5.01
C HIS A 123 -6.53 12.99 3.60
N LEU A 124 -6.11 13.88 2.70
CA LEU A 124 -5.69 13.54 1.34
C LEU A 124 -4.41 12.71 1.35
N ALA A 125 -3.37 13.16 2.05
CA ALA A 125 -2.11 12.42 2.19
C ALA A 125 -2.36 10.99 2.73
N SER A 126 -3.21 10.87 3.75
CA SER A 126 -3.58 9.57 4.31
C SER A 126 -4.33 8.67 3.32
N ALA A 127 -5.21 9.25 2.49
CA ALA A 127 -5.91 8.50 1.44
C ALA A 127 -4.96 8.11 0.29
N GLU A 128 -4.03 8.98 -0.07
CA GLU A 128 -3.05 8.76 -1.14
C GLU A 128 -2.10 7.61 -0.85
N ASP A 129 -1.68 7.46 0.40
CA ASP A 129 -0.89 6.31 0.84
C ASP A 129 -1.68 4.99 0.68
N ARG A 130 -2.98 4.99 1.01
CA ARG A 130 -3.84 3.79 0.95
C ARG A 130 -4.14 3.33 -0.47
N PHE A 131 -4.37 4.27 -1.39
CA PHE A 131 -4.63 3.96 -2.80
C PHE A 131 -3.34 3.79 -3.62
N GLY A 132 -2.16 3.92 -3.00
CA GLY A 132 -0.87 3.82 -3.68
C GLY A 132 -0.62 4.96 -4.67
N LEU A 133 -1.21 6.14 -4.44
CA LEU A 133 -0.91 7.34 -5.21
C LEU A 133 0.51 7.87 -4.89
N ASN A 134 1.00 7.61 -3.67
CA ASN A 134 2.39 7.84 -3.25
C ASN A 134 3.34 6.75 -3.82
N PRO A 135 4.41 7.10 -4.56
CA PRO A 135 5.35 6.14 -5.13
C PRO A 135 6.01 5.20 -4.12
N ALA A 136 6.38 5.70 -2.93
CA ALA A 136 7.06 4.91 -1.91
C ALA A 136 6.11 3.85 -1.33
N GLU A 137 4.89 4.25 -0.99
CA GLU A 137 3.87 3.33 -0.47
C GLU A 137 3.40 2.36 -1.57
N ARG A 138 3.36 2.77 -2.84
CA ARG A 138 3.08 1.87 -3.96
C ARG A 138 4.10 0.75 -4.06
N GLN A 139 5.40 1.06 -3.97
CA GLN A 139 6.45 0.05 -3.95
C GLN A 139 6.27 -0.90 -2.76
N ARG A 140 5.88 -0.36 -1.60
CA ARG A 140 5.62 -1.14 -0.39
C ARG A 140 4.45 -2.10 -0.55
N ILE A 141 3.34 -1.65 -1.15
CA ILE A 141 2.16 -2.48 -1.45
C ILE A 141 2.54 -3.61 -2.41
N PHE A 142 3.30 -3.33 -3.47
CA PHE A 142 3.71 -4.37 -4.41
C PHE A 142 4.71 -5.35 -3.81
N ALA A 143 5.67 -4.89 -3.01
CA ALA A 143 6.59 -5.76 -2.28
C ALA A 143 5.84 -6.67 -1.28
N ALA A 144 4.84 -6.13 -0.57
CA ALA A 144 4.00 -6.91 0.33
C ALA A 144 3.20 -7.99 -0.43
N ARG A 145 2.59 -7.64 -1.57
CA ARG A 145 1.88 -8.60 -2.44
C ARG A 145 2.79 -9.73 -2.93
N ALA A 146 4.01 -9.40 -3.35
CA ALA A 146 5.00 -10.38 -3.79
C ALA A 146 5.43 -11.32 -2.64
N ALA A 147 5.61 -10.79 -1.43
CA ALA A 147 5.99 -11.58 -0.25
C ALA A 147 4.87 -12.51 0.25
N THR A 148 3.60 -12.13 0.08
CA THR A 148 2.45 -12.96 0.50
C THR A 148 2.17 -14.15 -0.43
N GLY A 149 2.74 -14.18 -1.64
CA GLY A 149 2.41 -15.19 -2.65
C GLY A 149 0.97 -15.01 -3.15
N ALA A 150 0.78 -14.85 -4.46
CA ALA A 150 -0.56 -14.95 -5.01
C ALA A 150 -1.13 -16.36 -4.69
N PRO A 151 -2.41 -16.52 -4.33
CA PRO A 151 -3.06 -17.83 -4.26
C PRO A 151 -3.36 -18.26 -5.71
N GLY A 152 -2.29 -18.56 -6.43
CA GLY A 152 -2.29 -18.66 -7.87
C GLY A 152 -0.84 -18.67 -8.30
N ASP A 153 -0.21 -19.82 -8.01
CA ASP A 153 1.04 -20.32 -8.60
C ASP A 153 2.15 -20.69 -7.59
N LEU A 154 1.80 -21.47 -6.57
CA LEU A 154 2.78 -22.11 -5.67
C LEU A 154 3.28 -23.46 -6.23
N PHE A 155 2.79 -23.89 -7.40
CA PHE A 155 3.04 -25.22 -7.96
C PHE A 155 3.62 -25.25 -9.39
N ASP A 156 3.75 -24.13 -10.11
CA ASP A 156 4.42 -24.10 -11.44
C ASP A 156 5.89 -23.65 -11.37
N ARG A 157 6.55 -23.86 -10.22
CA ARG A 157 8.01 -23.89 -10.20
C ARG A 157 8.47 -25.21 -10.82
N PRO A 158 9.12 -25.24 -12.00
CA PRO A 158 9.85 -26.42 -12.40
C PRO A 158 10.95 -26.66 -11.37
N THR A 159 10.84 -27.78 -10.69
CA THR A 159 11.82 -28.28 -9.74
C THR A 159 13.15 -28.52 -10.45
N SER A 160 14.20 -27.92 -9.89
CA SER A 160 15.63 -28.23 -10.05
C SER A 160 16.41 -27.58 -11.20
N PRO A 161 17.59 -27.03 -10.84
CA PRO A 161 18.83 -27.50 -11.44
C PRO A 161 19.58 -28.44 -10.49
N GLN A 162 20.07 -29.54 -11.05
CA GLN A 162 20.82 -30.61 -10.38
C GLN A 162 22.06 -30.09 -9.63
N LYS A 163 22.31 -30.72 -8.47
CA LYS A 163 23.62 -30.76 -7.83
C LYS A 163 24.60 -31.46 -8.79
N PRO A 164 25.79 -30.92 -9.09
CA PRO A 164 26.78 -31.69 -9.83
C PRO A 164 27.21 -32.89 -8.97
N ALA A 165 26.93 -34.08 -9.48
CA ALA A 165 27.57 -35.31 -9.03
C ALA A 165 28.94 -35.34 -9.67
N ASP A 166 29.99 -35.18 -8.87
CA ASP A 166 31.35 -35.44 -9.31
C ASP A 166 31.74 -36.82 -8.78
N GLN A 167 31.82 -37.79 -9.69
CA GLN A 167 32.47 -39.08 -9.49
C GLN A 167 33.56 -39.20 -10.55
N ALA A 168 34.80 -39.34 -10.12
CA ALA A 168 35.81 -40.12 -10.84
C ALA A 168 36.93 -40.54 -9.88
N ASP A 169 37.07 -41.85 -9.73
CA ASP A 169 38.19 -42.57 -9.14
C ASP A 169 39.52 -42.32 -9.89
N GLY A 170 40.66 -42.47 -9.19
CA GLY A 170 41.91 -42.91 -9.84
C GLY A 170 43.24 -42.21 -9.48
N GLU A 171 43.92 -42.79 -8.48
CA GLU A 171 45.39 -42.99 -8.37
C GLU A 171 46.32 -41.92 -7.73
N PRO A 172 47.31 -42.30 -6.86
CA PRO A 172 48.00 -41.36 -5.97
C PRO A 172 49.49 -41.09 -6.29
N ALA A 173 50.04 -40.12 -5.54
CA ALA A 173 51.45 -39.81 -5.23
C ALA A 173 52.13 -38.70 -6.08
N PRO A 174 53.18 -37.99 -5.57
CA PRO A 174 53.99 -38.29 -4.38
C PRO A 174 54.21 -37.14 -3.38
N LYS A 175 54.75 -37.54 -2.23
CA LYS A 175 55.18 -36.71 -1.09
C LYS A 175 56.33 -35.76 -1.48
N SER A 176 56.27 -34.51 -1.05
CA SER A 176 57.46 -33.66 -0.89
C SER A 176 57.48 -32.98 0.49
N LYS A 177 58.67 -32.97 1.08
CA LYS A 177 58.97 -32.65 2.47
C LYS A 177 58.90 -31.15 2.80
N SER A 178 58.72 -30.91 4.08
CA SER A 178 58.79 -29.67 4.87
C SER A 178 59.93 -28.69 4.52
N ALA A 179 59.64 -27.39 4.63
CA ALA A 179 60.57 -26.32 5.03
C ALA A 179 59.72 -25.11 5.51
N ILE A 180 59.69 -24.85 6.83
CA ILE A 180 60.44 -23.78 7.52
C ILE A 180 59.87 -22.37 7.26
N GLY A 181 59.49 -21.67 8.35
CA GLY A 181 59.23 -20.23 8.32
C GLY A 181 58.52 -19.70 9.57
N TYR A 182 59.29 -19.41 10.62
CA TYR A 182 58.88 -18.91 11.93
C TYR A 182 58.04 -17.61 11.90
N LEU A 183 57.02 -17.54 12.76
CA LEU A 183 56.51 -16.28 13.31
C LEU A 183 57.36 -15.89 14.53
N GLN A 184 57.57 -14.58 14.62
CA GLN A 184 58.41 -13.84 15.56
C GLN A 184 57.86 -13.81 16.98
#